data_AF-A0A8T4V2Z4-F1
#
_entry.id   AF-A0A8T4V2Z4-F1
#
_cell.length_a   1.000
_cell.length_b   1.000
_cell.length_c   1.000
_cell.angle_alpha   90.00
_cell.angle_beta   90.00
_cell.angle_gamma   90.00
#
_symmetry.space_group_name_H-M   'P 1'
#
loop_
_entity.id
_entity.type
_entity.pdbx_description
1 polymer ?
#
loop_
_entity_poly.entity_id
_entity_poly.type
_entity_poly.pdbx_seq_one_letter_code
_entity_poly.pdbx_strand_id
1 'polypeptide(L)' 'MTKITLYQFQECPFCAKVRAVLHRLELPFTAIIVPHDRKRCADRTGHFH' A
#
# COMPACT_ATOMS: atom_id res chain seq x y z
N MET A 1 22.93 -5.61 1.55
CA MET A 1 22.10 -4.38 1.63
C MET A 1 20.63 -4.79 1.59
N THR A 2 19.93 -4.70 2.71
CA THR A 2 18.50 -5.03 2.81
C THR A 2 17.69 -3.89 2.20
N LYS A 3 17.09 -4.13 1.02
CA LYS A 3 16.18 -3.18 0.36
C LYS A 3 14.77 -3.39 0.92
N ILE A 4 14.24 -2.40 1.61
CA ILE A 4 12.86 -2.42 2.12
C ILE A 4 11.98 -1.59 1.18
N THR A 5 10.93 -2.20 0.65
CA THR A 5 9.91 -1.51 -0.16
C THR A 5 8.59 -1.51 0.60
N LEU A 6 8.09 -0.32 0.90
CA LEU A 6 6.84 -0.10 1.61
C LEU A 6 5.74 0.22 0.60
N TYR A 7 4.83 -0.74 0.40
CA TYR A 7 3.62 -0.56 -0.41
C TYR A 7 2.50 -0.04 0.49
N GLN A 8 1.93 1.11 0.12
CA GLN A 8 0.92 1.79 0.92
C GLN A 8 -0.17 2.40 0.05
N PHE A 9 -1.38 2.51 0.59
CA PHE A 9 -2.46 3.24 -0.05
C PHE A 9 -2.42 4.72 0.34
N GLN A 10 -3.00 5.57 -0.50
CA GLN A 10 -2.97 7.03 -0.33
C GLN A 10 -3.62 7.49 0.99
N GLU A 11 -4.59 6.72 1.51
CA GLU A 11 -5.44 7.09 2.65
C GLU A 11 -5.29 6.15 3.85
N CYS A 12 -4.29 5.26 3.88
CA CYS A 12 -4.20 4.25 4.94
C CYS A 12 -3.60 4.81 6.25
N PRO A 13 -4.37 4.86 7.36
CA PRO A 13 -3.88 5.36 8.64
C PRO A 13 -2.81 4.46 9.27
N PHE A 14 -2.79 3.16 8.94
CA PHE A 14 -1.79 2.21 9.40
C PHE A 14 -0.43 2.40 8.71
N CYS A 15 -0.42 2.80 7.44
CA CYS A 15 0.81 3.00 6.67
C CYS A 15 1.66 4.16 7.23
N ALA A 16 1.04 5.17 7.83
CA ALA A 16 1.75 6.26 8.49
C ALA A 16 2.58 5.78 9.70
N LYS A 17 2.06 4.81 10.47
CA LYS A 17 2.78 4.24 11.62
C LYS A 17 4.04 3.50 11.19
N VAL A 18 3.94 2.70 10.13
CA VAL A 18 5.09 1.93 9.62
C VAL A 18 6.20 2.86 9.11
N ARG A 19 5.83 3.94 8.39
CA ARG A 19 6.79 4.97 7.97
C ARG A 19 7.48 5.65 9.15
N ALA A 20 6.72 5.99 10.21
CA ALA A 20 7.27 6.62 11.40
C ALA A 20 8.29 5.72 12.12
N VAL A 21 8.01 4.42 12.20
CA VAL A 21 8.95 3.43 12.78
C VAL A 21 10.19 3.27 11.92
N LEU A 22 10.03 3.11 10.60
CA LEU A 22 11.16 3.03 9.66
C LEU A 22 12.08 4.25 9.73
N HIS A 23 11.48 5.44 9.82
CA HIS A 23 12.20 6.69 10.01
C HIS A 23 12.90 6.76 11.36
N ARG A 24 12.25 6.33 12.44
CA ARG A 24 12.86 6.28 13.79
C ARG A 24 14.04 5.31 13.85
N LEU A 25 14.03 4.24 13.07
CA LEU A 25 15.10 3.25 12.99
C LEU A 25 16.18 3.61 11.94
N GLU A 26 16.05 4.75 11.25
CA GLU A 26 16.99 5.21 10.21
C GLU A 26 17.23 4.17 9.10
N LEU A 27 16.21 3.35 8.82
CA LEU A 27 16.30 2.30 7.81
C LEU A 27 16.03 2.87 6.42
N PRO A 28 16.86 2.56 5.41
CA PRO A 28 16.58 2.97 4.05
C PRO A 28 15.39 2.18 3.49
N PHE A 29 14.34 2.87 3.07
CA PHE A 29 13.16 2.26 2.45
C PHE A 29 12.63 3.08 1.28
N THR A 30 11.97 2.40 0.34
CA THR A 30 11.26 3.01 -0.79
C THR A 30 9.76 2.94 -0.54
N ALA A 31 9.07 4.08 -0.48
CA ALA A 31 7.61 4.13 -0.36
C ALA A 31 6.95 4.18 -1.74
N ILE A 32 6.06 3.23 -2.03
CA ILE A 32 5.29 3.17 -3.27
C ILE A 32 3.80 3.31 -2.93
N ILE A 33 3.16 4.34 -3.50
CA ILE A 33 1.71 4.50 -3.39
C ILE A 33 1.05 3.59 -4.42
N VAL A 34 0.24 2.65 -3.95
CA VAL A 34 -0.55 1.76 -4.81
C VAL A 34 -2.00 2.24 -4.86
N PRO A 35 -2.65 2.27 -6.04
CA PRO A 35 -4.07 2.56 -6.15
C PRO A 35 -4.88 1.45 -5.48
N HIS A 36 -5.85 1.83 -4.65
CA HIS A 36 -6.77 0.88 -4.03
C HIS A 36 -7.89 0.55 -5.03
N ASP A 37 -7.67 -0.45 -5.89
CA ASP A 37 -8.74 -0.94 -6.75
C ASP A 37 -9.78 -1.71 -5.92
N ARG A 38 -10.79 -0.98 -5.43
CA ARG A 38 -11.96 -1.55 -4.74
C ARG A 38 -12.91 -2.27 -5.71
N LYS A 39 -12.69 -2.18 -7.03
CA LYS A 39 -13.70 -2.51 -8.04
C LYS A 39 -13.68 -3.94 -8.56
N ARG A 40 -12.65 -4.75 -8.27
CA ARG A 40 -12.61 -6.17 -8.68
C ARG A 40 -13.44 -7.16 -7.84
N CYS A 41 -14.23 -6.69 -6.88
CA CYS A 41 -15.26 -7.54 -6.23
C CYS A 41 -16.69 -7.16 -6.64
N ALA A 42 -16.88 -6.18 -7.53
CA ALA A 42 -18.19 -5.80 -8.06
C ALA A 42 -18.49 -6.40 -9.44
N ASP A 43 -17.57 -7.17 -10.05
CA ASP A 43 -17.79 -7.81 -11.35
C ASP A 43 -18.23 -9.28 -11.24
N ARG A 44 -18.41 -9.83 -10.02
CA ARG A 44 -19.13 -11.09 -9.83
C ARG A 44 -20.65 -10.90 -9.82
N THR A 45 -21.18 -10.06 -10.71
CA THR A 45 -22.59 -10.09 -11.11
C THR A 45 -22.60 -10.22 -12.62
N GLY A 46 -22.90 -11.44 -13.09
CA GLY A 46 -22.87 -11.80 -14.50
C GLY A 46 -23.73 -10.88 -15.36
N HIS A 47 -23.07 -10.08 -16.19
CA HIS A 47 -23.67 -9.53 -17.39
C HIS A 47 -22.91 -10.11 -18.58
N PHE A 48 -23.49 -11.17 -19.14
CA PHE A 48 -23.14 -11.68 -20.46
C PHE A 48 -23.46 -10.57 -21.48
N HIS A 49 -22.51 -10.25 -22.35
CA HIS A 49 -22.82 -9.76 -23.70
C HIS A 49 -22.29 -10.78 -24.70
#